data_AF-A0A848C5J9-F1
#
_entry.id   AF-A0A848C5J9-F1
#
_cell.length_a   1.000
_cell.length_b   1.000
_cell.length_c   1.000
_cell.angle_alpha   90.00
_cell.angle_beta   90.00
_cell.angle_gamma   90.00
#
_symmetry.space_group_name_H-M   'P 1'
#
loop_
_entity.id
_entity.type
_entity.pdbx_description
1 polymer ?
#
loop_
_entity_poly.entity_id
_entity_poly.type
_entity_poly.pdbx_seq_one_letter_code
_entity_poly.pdbx_strand_id
1 'polypeptide(L)'
;MKKTLIVSLAALALVLAGCGNQAENQTQASSDKVSTSQKKQAQTKKASSTSSSSSVSSQSSSETGSSQAQSRATSSSAPDYSGQVQISATQNLQRLGQFNYLLKYNLGKEIVLPNNPGYNDESKKLNVWYEGDGNNYSIHYSQAASGQDFNANSLRDVTDYAVFTKKTYGSDSEAQAEINYQTTAMTQGLPKVNLGYGIIGTIDSGAGQKYLHWNEGRWSLGVHAMAVNDEDPVPTARKVVELLERYYLPTPDKYGSGSFSVASSSGQQAPTLKWQAGNSVYSLEAKDLTVLVRMASTVK
;
A
#
# COMPACT_ATOMS: atom_id res chain seq x y z
N MET A 1 3.26 -37.79 -38.31
CA MET A 1 2.40 -38.99 -38.13
C MET A 1 1.60 -38.79 -36.86
N LYS A 2 0.27 -38.79 -36.97
CA LYS A 2 -0.68 -38.60 -35.87
C LYS A 2 -0.81 -39.90 -35.08
N LYS A 3 -0.75 -39.84 -33.73
CA LYS A 3 -1.36 -40.86 -32.87
C LYS A 3 -1.95 -40.20 -31.63
N THR A 4 -3.28 -40.07 -31.68
CA THR A 4 -4.22 -39.95 -30.57
C THR A 4 -4.30 -41.27 -29.79
N LEU A 5 -4.36 -41.22 -28.46
CA LEU A 5 -4.95 -42.27 -27.60
C LEU A 5 -5.30 -41.61 -26.25
N ILE A 6 -6.58 -41.30 -26.03
CA ILE A 6 -7.64 -42.11 -25.39
C ILE A 6 -7.66 -41.89 -23.86
N VAL A 7 -8.77 -41.25 -23.48
CA VAL A 7 -9.34 -41.03 -22.16
C VAL A 7 -9.51 -42.36 -21.42
N SER A 8 -9.19 -42.40 -20.13
CA SER A 8 -9.65 -43.45 -19.22
C SER A 8 -10.19 -42.79 -17.95
N LEU A 9 -11.51 -42.85 -17.86
CA LEU A 9 -12.37 -42.45 -16.76
C LEU A 9 -12.31 -43.57 -15.71
N ALA A 10 -11.85 -43.29 -14.49
CA ALA A 10 -11.97 -44.21 -13.37
C ALA A 10 -12.67 -43.47 -12.22
N ALA A 11 -13.98 -43.71 -12.13
CA ALA A 11 -14.79 -43.38 -10.97
C ALA A 11 -14.44 -44.33 -9.82
N LEU A 12 -14.09 -43.77 -8.66
CA LEU A 12 -14.05 -44.51 -7.41
C LEU A 12 -14.90 -43.77 -6.38
N ALA A 13 -16.13 -44.23 -6.23
CA ALA A 13 -16.98 -43.99 -5.07
C ALA A 13 -16.76 -45.12 -4.04
N LEU A 14 -17.15 -44.87 -2.77
CA LEU A 14 -17.22 -45.75 -1.57
C LEU A 14 -16.33 -45.16 -0.44
N VAL A 15 -16.74 -44.90 0.81
CA VAL A 15 -18.00 -45.07 1.57
C VAL A 15 -17.97 -44.07 2.75
N LEU A 16 -19.13 -43.54 3.15
CA LEU A 16 -19.35 -42.88 4.44
C LEU A 16 -19.65 -43.90 5.56
N ALA A 17 -18.97 -43.77 6.69
CA ALA A 17 -19.34 -44.21 8.05
C ALA A 17 -18.49 -43.36 9.02
N GLY A 18 -18.93 -42.80 10.16
CA GLY A 18 -20.13 -42.91 10.96
C GLY A 18 -19.73 -42.99 12.45
N CYS A 19 -20.09 -41.97 13.26
CA CYS A 19 -20.11 -41.92 14.74
C CYS A 19 -18.75 -41.96 15.50
N GLY A 20 -18.54 -41.33 16.66
CA GLY A 20 -19.43 -40.73 17.67
C GLY A 20 -18.65 -39.95 18.75
N ASN A 21 -19.37 -39.58 19.81
CA ASN A 21 -19.17 -38.45 20.72
C ASN A 21 -18.52 -38.83 22.09
N GLN A 22 -18.32 -37.81 22.95
CA GLN A 22 -17.93 -37.78 24.39
C GLN A 22 -16.45 -37.45 24.66
N ALA A 23 -16.06 -36.34 25.29
CA ALA A 23 -16.44 -35.65 26.55
C ALA A 23 -15.81 -36.26 27.81
N GLU A 24 -14.79 -35.57 28.37
CA GLU A 24 -14.53 -35.31 29.80
C GLU A 24 -13.23 -34.47 29.91
N ASN A 25 -13.25 -33.19 30.29
CA ASN A 25 -13.39 -32.56 31.61
C ASN A 25 -12.22 -32.85 32.58
N GLN A 26 -11.35 -31.86 32.83
CA GLN A 26 -10.92 -31.55 34.19
C GLN A 26 -10.35 -30.12 34.36
N THR A 27 -10.80 -29.57 35.47
CA THR A 27 -10.78 -28.22 36.02
C THR A 27 -9.50 -27.91 36.81
N GLN A 28 -9.11 -26.62 36.89
CA GLN A 28 -8.79 -25.81 38.11
C GLN A 28 -7.95 -24.58 37.68
N ALA A 29 -8.51 -23.35 37.77
CA ALA A 29 -8.48 -22.42 38.91
C ALA A 29 -7.04 -21.97 39.27
N SER A 30 -6.68 -20.69 39.42
CA SER A 30 -7.44 -19.56 39.95
C SER A 30 -6.64 -18.24 39.81
N SER A 31 -7.36 -17.10 39.73
CA SER A 31 -7.02 -15.71 40.20
C SER A 31 -5.74 -15.02 39.66
N ASP A 32 -5.72 -13.75 39.25
CA ASP A 32 -6.24 -12.58 39.96
C ASP A 32 -6.26 -11.28 39.10
N LYS A 33 -7.18 -10.38 39.49
CA LYS A 33 -7.14 -8.90 39.43
C LYS A 33 -7.26 -8.14 38.10
N VAL A 34 -8.53 -7.80 37.83
CA VAL A 34 -8.96 -6.55 37.19
C VAL A 34 -8.68 -5.36 38.13
N SER A 35 -8.15 -4.27 37.57
CA SER A 35 -8.30 -2.92 38.12
C SER A 35 -8.63 -1.93 37.00
N THR A 36 -9.91 -1.59 36.94
CA THR A 36 -10.49 -0.37 36.38
C THR A 36 -9.86 0.88 37.02
N SER A 37 -9.57 1.91 36.21
CA SER A 37 -9.71 3.30 36.63
C SER A 37 -9.93 4.21 35.42
N GLN A 38 -11.13 4.78 35.40
CA GLN A 38 -11.51 5.89 34.54
C GLN A 38 -10.98 7.22 35.12
N LYS A 39 -11.02 8.24 34.24
CA LYS A 39 -11.48 9.63 34.45
C LYS A 39 -10.45 10.80 34.44
N LYS A 40 -10.94 11.84 33.74
CA LYS A 40 -10.62 13.30 33.73
C LYS A 40 -9.48 13.68 32.78
N GLN A 41 -9.68 14.40 31.67
CA GLN A 41 -10.53 15.56 31.39
C GLN A 41 -10.38 16.67 32.45
N ALA A 42 -9.50 17.63 32.14
CA ALA A 42 -9.53 18.97 32.70
C ALA A 42 -9.17 19.96 31.59
N GLN A 43 -10.16 20.78 31.27
CA GLN A 43 -10.16 21.88 30.33
C GLN A 43 -10.21 23.15 31.20
N THR A 44 -9.30 24.09 30.98
CA THR A 44 -9.37 25.49 31.44
C THR A 44 -8.72 26.33 30.33
N LYS A 45 -9.46 27.14 29.54
CA LYS A 45 -9.87 28.54 29.80
C LYS A 45 -8.69 29.36 30.38
N LYS A 46 -8.29 30.55 29.92
CA LYS A 46 -8.84 31.59 29.03
C LYS A 46 -7.78 32.71 28.96
N ALA A 47 -7.58 33.34 27.79
CA ALA A 47 -7.26 34.78 27.59
C ALA A 47 -7.17 35.00 26.06
N SER A 48 -8.15 35.55 25.35
CA SER A 48 -8.61 36.96 25.28
C SER A 48 -7.52 37.98 24.94
N SER A 49 -7.43 38.33 23.66
CA SER A 49 -7.33 39.72 23.23
C SER A 49 -8.05 39.90 21.89
N THR A 50 -8.90 40.92 21.86
CA THR A 50 -9.76 41.36 20.78
C THR A 50 -9.32 42.78 20.43
N SER A 51 -9.08 43.04 19.14
CA SER A 51 -9.16 44.34 18.47
C SER A 51 -8.59 44.15 17.06
N SER A 52 -9.04 44.77 15.98
CA SER A 52 -10.24 45.49 15.57
C SER A 52 -9.93 45.92 14.13
N SER A 53 -10.91 45.79 13.25
CA SER A 53 -10.91 46.23 11.85
C SER A 53 -10.93 47.76 11.69
N SER A 54 -10.26 48.26 10.65
CA SER A 54 -10.62 49.47 9.87
C SER A 54 -9.65 49.57 8.67
N SER A 55 -10.05 49.28 7.43
CA SER A 55 -10.80 50.11 6.47
C SER A 55 -10.08 51.40 6.02
N VAL A 56 -9.59 51.32 4.77
CA VAL A 56 -9.52 52.32 3.67
C VAL A 56 -9.34 53.81 4.00
N SER A 57 -8.40 54.44 3.28
CA SER A 57 -8.56 55.78 2.69
C SER A 57 -7.54 56.00 1.58
N SER A 58 -8.08 56.31 0.41
CA SER A 58 -7.46 56.75 -0.84
C SER A 58 -6.94 58.18 -0.79
N GLN A 59 -5.86 58.47 -1.54
CA GLN A 59 -5.66 59.80 -2.13
C GLN A 59 -4.83 59.73 -3.41
N SER A 60 -5.40 60.33 -4.46
CA SER A 60 -4.88 60.47 -5.83
C SER A 60 -4.11 61.78 -6.01
N SER A 61 -3.20 61.80 -7.00
CA SER A 61 -2.94 62.88 -7.99
C SER A 61 -1.65 62.53 -8.79
N SER A 62 -1.74 62.11 -10.06
CA SER A 62 -1.58 62.93 -11.31
C SER A 62 -0.09 63.25 -11.60
N GLU A 63 0.54 63.07 -12.77
CA GLU A 63 0.14 63.18 -14.18
C GLU A 63 1.16 62.51 -15.15
N THR A 64 0.67 62.21 -16.36
CA THR A 64 1.30 62.32 -17.69
C THR A 64 2.59 61.56 -18.04
N GLY A 65 2.45 60.65 -19.01
CA GLY A 65 3.57 60.10 -19.80
C GLY A 65 3.07 59.09 -20.83
N SER A 66 2.75 59.57 -22.04
CA SER A 66 2.34 58.73 -23.17
C SER A 66 3.40 57.71 -23.54
N SER A 67 3.01 56.44 -23.67
CA SER A 67 3.69 55.46 -24.51
C SER A 67 2.68 54.37 -24.87
N GLN A 68 2.39 54.25 -26.17
CA GLN A 68 1.64 53.15 -26.74
C GLN A 68 2.30 51.82 -26.36
N ALA A 69 1.74 51.13 -25.36
CA ALA A 69 2.07 49.76 -25.05
C ALA A 69 1.04 48.86 -25.73
N GLN A 70 1.50 48.25 -26.82
CA GLN A 70 0.88 47.13 -27.49
C GLN A 70 0.35 46.13 -26.46
N SER A 71 -0.97 45.94 -26.44
CA SER A 71 -1.67 44.98 -25.59
C SER A 71 -1.28 43.56 -26.00
N ARG A 72 -0.12 43.10 -25.53
CA ARG A 72 0.23 41.69 -25.50
C ARG A 72 -0.56 41.11 -24.35
N ALA A 73 -1.74 40.57 -24.66
CA ALA A 73 -2.46 39.71 -23.75
C ALA A 73 -1.51 38.57 -23.35
N THR A 74 -0.91 38.66 -22.17
CA THR A 74 -0.31 37.52 -21.52
C THR A 74 -1.47 36.62 -21.15
N SER A 75 -1.85 35.74 -22.06
CA SER A 75 -2.58 34.54 -21.70
C SER A 75 -1.69 33.83 -20.68
N SER A 76 -1.97 34.04 -19.39
CA SER A 76 -1.39 33.27 -18.30
C SER A 76 -1.95 31.86 -18.41
N SER A 77 -1.45 31.11 -19.39
CA SER A 77 -1.66 29.68 -19.48
C SER A 77 -1.16 29.11 -18.16
N ALA A 78 -2.00 28.35 -17.48
CA ALA A 78 -1.55 27.61 -16.31
C ALA A 78 -0.30 26.81 -16.68
N PRO A 79 0.71 26.73 -15.81
CA PRO A 79 1.93 25.98 -16.10
C PRO A 79 1.58 24.51 -16.36
N ASP A 80 2.04 23.98 -17.50
CA ASP A 80 1.91 22.57 -17.86
C ASP A 80 2.97 21.75 -17.11
N TYR A 81 2.52 20.86 -16.21
CA TYR A 81 3.37 19.98 -15.42
C TYR A 81 3.22 18.51 -15.84
N SER A 82 2.60 18.23 -16.99
CA SER A 82 2.42 16.87 -17.50
C SER A 82 3.73 16.27 -18.01
N GLY A 83 4.66 17.12 -18.46
CA GLY A 83 5.98 16.76 -18.97
C GLY A 83 7.09 16.69 -17.90
N GLN A 84 8.32 16.90 -18.35
CA GLN A 84 9.49 16.91 -17.46
C GLN A 84 9.53 18.19 -16.63
N VAL A 85 9.76 18.05 -15.32
CA VAL A 85 9.81 19.20 -14.39
C VAL A 85 11.03 19.09 -13.49
N GLN A 86 11.82 20.16 -13.43
CA GLN A 86 13.04 20.23 -12.65
C GLN A 86 12.78 20.02 -11.15
N ILE A 87 13.61 19.21 -10.49
CA ILE A 87 13.53 18.95 -9.05
C ILE A 87 14.73 19.54 -8.33
N SER A 88 14.49 20.59 -7.53
CA SER A 88 15.53 21.30 -6.81
C SER A 88 15.95 20.64 -5.50
N ALA A 89 15.09 19.78 -4.94
CA ALA A 89 15.40 19.10 -3.68
C ALA A 89 16.51 18.05 -3.84
N THR A 90 17.41 17.99 -2.86
CA THR A 90 18.55 17.04 -2.83
C THR A 90 18.33 15.87 -1.89
N GLN A 91 17.52 16.05 -0.86
CA GLN A 91 17.19 15.04 0.15
C GLN A 91 15.92 14.28 -0.25
N ASN A 92 15.88 12.96 -0.04
CA ASN A 92 14.84 12.11 -0.62
C ASN A 92 13.42 12.46 -0.15
N LEU A 93 13.25 12.82 1.11
CA LEU A 93 11.93 13.19 1.64
C LEU A 93 11.40 14.49 1.01
N GLN A 94 12.26 15.49 0.83
CA GLN A 94 11.91 16.75 0.17
C GLN A 94 11.65 16.53 -1.33
N ARG A 95 12.41 15.64 -1.99
CA ARG A 95 12.16 15.24 -3.38
C ARG A 95 10.79 14.59 -3.51
N LEU A 96 10.45 13.65 -2.63
CA LEU A 96 9.11 13.03 -2.60
C LEU A 96 8.01 14.07 -2.41
N GLY A 97 8.21 15.08 -1.57
CA GLY A 97 7.27 16.19 -1.43
C GLY A 97 7.03 16.96 -2.73
N GLN A 98 8.10 17.28 -3.48
CA GLN A 98 7.98 17.94 -4.80
C GLN A 98 7.31 17.02 -5.83
N PHE A 99 7.66 15.73 -5.86
CA PHE A 99 6.99 14.76 -6.73
C PHE A 99 5.50 14.63 -6.40
N ASN A 100 5.13 14.51 -5.12
CA ASN A 100 3.73 14.39 -4.70
C ASN A 100 2.92 15.64 -5.05
N TYR A 101 3.52 16.83 -5.01
CA TYR A 101 2.87 18.06 -5.49
C TYR A 101 2.55 17.97 -7.00
N LEU A 102 3.52 17.55 -7.82
CA LEU A 102 3.34 17.41 -9.27
C LEU A 102 2.35 16.30 -9.62
N LEU A 103 2.39 15.17 -8.90
CA LEU A 103 1.42 14.08 -9.06
C LEU A 103 -0.01 14.55 -8.75
N LYS A 104 -0.22 15.27 -7.63
CA LYS A 104 -1.54 15.83 -7.29
C LYS A 104 -2.03 16.89 -8.29
N TYR A 105 -1.11 17.62 -8.92
CA TYR A 105 -1.46 18.54 -9.99
C TYR A 105 -2.01 17.79 -11.21
N ASN A 106 -1.34 16.72 -11.63
CA ASN A 106 -1.65 16.00 -12.87
C ASN A 106 -2.75 14.93 -12.74
N LEU A 107 -2.78 14.22 -11.62
CA LEU A 107 -3.68 13.08 -11.38
C LEU A 107 -4.89 13.47 -10.50
N GLY A 108 -4.91 14.69 -9.97
CA GLY A 108 -6.00 15.22 -9.15
C GLY A 108 -5.60 15.46 -7.69
N LYS A 109 -6.16 16.53 -7.10
CA LYS A 109 -5.73 17.02 -5.78
C LYS A 109 -6.03 16.07 -4.61
N GLU A 110 -7.07 15.24 -4.77
CA GLU A 110 -7.59 14.33 -3.75
C GLU A 110 -6.98 12.93 -3.82
N ILE A 111 -6.05 12.67 -4.73
CA ILE A 111 -5.36 11.37 -4.75
C ILE A 111 -4.54 11.20 -3.47
N VAL A 112 -4.52 9.97 -2.98
CA VAL A 112 -3.63 9.55 -1.88
C VAL A 112 -2.32 9.05 -2.45
N LEU A 113 -1.20 9.37 -1.79
CA LEU A 113 0.15 9.02 -2.23
C LEU A 113 1.01 8.57 -1.05
N PRO A 114 1.99 7.68 -1.26
CA PRO A 114 3.04 7.43 -0.27
C PRO A 114 3.74 8.74 0.13
N ASN A 115 3.93 8.97 1.42
CA ASN A 115 4.62 10.17 1.95
C ASN A 115 5.98 9.86 2.58
N ASN A 116 6.48 8.64 2.38
CA ASN A 116 7.83 8.23 2.71
C ASN A 116 8.36 7.33 1.57
N PRO A 117 9.63 7.47 1.16
CA PRO A 117 10.20 6.65 0.08
C PRO A 117 10.43 5.18 0.45
N GLY A 118 10.28 4.82 1.73
CA GLY A 118 10.46 3.46 2.25
C GLY A 118 11.89 3.12 2.69
N TYR A 119 12.86 3.96 2.34
CA TYR A 119 14.28 3.80 2.67
C TYR A 119 14.91 5.13 3.12
N ASN A 120 16.05 5.05 3.82
CA ASN A 120 16.74 6.22 4.42
C ASN A 120 18.14 6.47 3.82
N ASP A 121 18.53 5.73 2.79
CA ASP A 121 19.82 5.85 2.12
C ASP A 121 19.87 7.09 1.21
N GLU A 122 20.45 8.17 1.71
CA GLU A 122 20.60 9.42 0.95
C GLU A 122 21.66 9.36 -0.15
N SER A 123 22.47 8.29 -0.26
CA SER A 123 23.37 8.09 -1.40
C SER A 123 22.61 7.70 -2.68
N LYS A 124 21.35 7.25 -2.53
CA LYS A 124 20.47 6.86 -3.63
C LYS A 124 19.30 7.82 -3.72
N LYS A 125 19.34 8.70 -4.71
CA LYS A 125 18.35 9.74 -4.95
C LYS A 125 17.09 9.18 -5.56
N LEU A 126 15.96 9.55 -4.97
CA LEU A 126 14.61 9.22 -5.41
C LEU A 126 14.31 9.89 -6.75
N ASN A 127 13.77 9.11 -7.67
CA ASN A 127 13.26 9.53 -8.96
C ASN A 127 11.85 8.99 -9.16
N VAL A 128 10.99 9.79 -9.78
CA VAL A 128 9.58 9.44 -9.99
C VAL A 128 9.14 9.80 -11.40
N TRP A 129 8.44 8.88 -12.03
CA TRP A 129 7.61 9.13 -13.20
C TRP A 129 6.25 8.46 -13.04
N TYR A 130 5.29 8.86 -13.86
CA TYR A 130 3.96 8.26 -13.84
C TYR A 130 3.38 8.15 -15.25
N GLU A 131 2.36 7.32 -15.36
CA GLU A 131 1.50 7.19 -16.52
C GLU A 131 0.03 7.05 -16.10
N GLY A 132 -0.87 7.31 -17.05
CA GLY A 132 -2.31 7.26 -16.82
C GLY A 132 -2.92 8.59 -16.40
N ASP A 133 -4.06 8.51 -15.71
CA ASP A 133 -4.89 9.63 -15.30
C ASP A 133 -5.42 9.44 -13.85
N GLY A 134 -6.21 10.40 -13.36
CA GLY A 134 -6.74 10.35 -11.98
C GLY A 134 -7.63 9.14 -11.66
N ASN A 135 -8.17 8.44 -12.66
CA ASN A 135 -8.94 7.22 -12.48
C ASN A 135 -8.03 5.99 -12.45
N ASN A 136 -7.06 5.93 -13.36
CA ASN A 136 -6.15 4.81 -13.52
C ASN A 136 -4.73 5.30 -13.72
N TYR A 137 -3.84 5.06 -12.76
CA TYR A 137 -2.45 5.48 -12.84
C TYR A 137 -1.48 4.45 -12.30
N SER A 138 -0.24 4.53 -12.80
CA SER A 138 0.94 3.87 -12.26
C SER A 138 1.99 4.92 -11.95
N ILE A 139 2.53 4.89 -10.73
CA ILE A 139 3.61 5.76 -10.26
C ILE A 139 4.81 4.88 -9.97
N HIS A 140 5.90 5.19 -10.65
CA HIS A 140 7.11 4.40 -10.67
C HIS A 140 8.19 5.08 -9.86
N TYR A 141 8.71 4.38 -8.86
CA TYR A 141 9.75 4.89 -7.97
C TYR A 141 11.06 4.15 -8.25
N SER A 142 12.07 4.90 -8.66
CA SER A 142 13.42 4.40 -8.89
C SER A 142 14.44 5.17 -8.05
N GLN A 143 15.65 4.60 -7.94
CA GLN A 143 16.74 5.15 -7.15
C GLN A 143 18.03 5.15 -7.96
N ALA A 144 18.80 6.24 -7.91
CA ALA A 144 20.08 6.37 -8.62
C ALA A 144 21.10 7.20 -7.82
N ALA A 145 22.38 7.17 -8.18
CA ALA A 145 23.40 7.98 -7.48
C ALA A 145 23.13 9.49 -7.55
N SER A 146 22.45 9.94 -8.61
CA SER A 146 22.01 11.33 -8.80
C SER A 146 20.50 11.41 -9.01
N GLY A 147 19.90 12.51 -8.55
CA GLY A 147 18.49 12.78 -8.75
C GLY A 147 18.21 13.20 -10.20
N GLN A 148 17.11 12.70 -10.74
CA GLN A 148 16.56 13.06 -12.05
C GLN A 148 15.34 13.96 -11.88
N ASP A 149 14.95 14.62 -12.96
CA ASP A 149 13.74 15.44 -12.99
C ASP A 149 12.49 14.58 -12.96
N PHE A 150 11.38 15.17 -12.52
CA PHE A 150 10.08 14.51 -12.56
C PHE A 150 9.77 14.13 -14.00
N ASN A 151 9.30 12.90 -14.19
CA ASN A 151 8.89 12.37 -15.48
C ASN A 151 10.00 12.35 -16.56
N ALA A 152 11.28 12.42 -16.17
CA ALA A 152 12.40 12.35 -17.11
C ALA A 152 12.32 11.07 -18.00
N ASN A 153 12.57 11.23 -19.30
CA ASN A 153 12.45 10.12 -20.27
C ASN A 153 13.41 8.97 -19.95
N SER A 154 14.58 9.28 -19.39
CA SER A 154 15.57 8.30 -18.95
C SER A 154 15.04 7.32 -17.90
N LEU A 155 13.92 7.63 -17.23
CA LEU A 155 13.32 6.78 -16.21
C LEU A 155 12.45 5.65 -16.79
N ARG A 156 12.19 5.60 -18.10
CA ARG A 156 11.37 4.53 -18.70
C ARG A 156 12.10 3.19 -18.82
N ASP A 157 13.44 3.22 -18.84
CA ASP A 157 14.28 2.05 -19.02
C ASP A 157 15.03 1.64 -17.73
N VAL A 158 14.69 2.26 -16.59
CA VAL A 158 15.32 1.93 -15.29
C VAL A 158 14.48 0.93 -14.52
N THR A 159 15.13 0.13 -13.68
CA THR A 159 14.42 -0.80 -12.82
C THR A 159 13.89 -0.09 -11.58
N ASP A 160 12.57 -0.02 -11.46
CA ASP A 160 11.91 0.50 -10.27
C ASP A 160 12.22 -0.32 -9.02
N TYR A 161 12.24 0.33 -7.87
CA TYR A 161 12.27 -0.36 -6.58
C TYR A 161 10.86 -0.52 -5.99
N ALA A 162 9.91 0.32 -6.41
CA ALA A 162 8.51 0.23 -6.05
C ALA A 162 7.61 0.82 -7.14
N VAL A 163 6.39 0.30 -7.26
CA VAL A 163 5.35 0.79 -8.16
C VAL A 163 4.04 0.91 -7.39
N PHE A 164 3.46 2.11 -7.38
CA PHE A 164 2.17 2.39 -6.75
C PHE A 164 1.12 2.62 -7.82
N THR A 165 0.03 1.87 -7.79
CA THR A 165 -1.04 1.98 -8.78
C THR A 165 -2.38 2.24 -8.13
N LYS A 166 -3.25 2.88 -8.90
CA LYS A 166 -4.69 2.97 -8.63
C LYS A 166 -5.43 2.51 -9.88
N LYS A 167 -6.47 1.71 -9.70
CA LYS A 167 -7.44 1.40 -10.74
C LYS A 167 -8.86 1.63 -10.22
N THR A 168 -9.67 2.32 -11.02
CA THR A 168 -11.08 2.60 -10.70
C THR A 168 -11.99 1.61 -11.43
N TYR A 169 -12.94 1.03 -10.72
CA TYR A 169 -13.89 0.04 -11.22
C TYR A 169 -15.30 0.62 -11.31
N GLY A 170 -16.22 -0.08 -11.96
CA GLY A 170 -17.61 0.35 -12.11
C GLY A 170 -18.38 0.37 -10.80
N SER A 171 -17.97 -0.43 -9.81
CA SER A 171 -18.60 -0.48 -8.49
C SER A 171 -17.65 -0.91 -7.38
N ASP A 172 -18.07 -0.68 -6.13
CA ASP A 172 -17.39 -1.19 -4.93
C ASP A 172 -17.25 -2.73 -4.97
N SER A 173 -18.25 -3.44 -5.50
CA SER A 173 -18.22 -4.90 -5.56
C SER A 173 -17.19 -5.41 -6.56
N GLU A 174 -17.01 -4.72 -7.69
CA GLU A 174 -15.98 -5.06 -8.68
C GLU A 174 -14.58 -4.79 -8.12
N ALA A 175 -14.38 -3.64 -7.46
CA ALA A 175 -13.12 -3.34 -6.78
C ALA A 175 -12.81 -4.37 -5.68
N GLN A 176 -13.83 -4.79 -4.92
CA GLN A 176 -13.68 -5.80 -3.88
C GLN A 176 -13.23 -7.16 -4.42
N ALA A 177 -13.73 -7.57 -5.60
CA ALA A 177 -13.37 -8.85 -6.22
C ALA A 177 -11.87 -8.95 -6.54
N GLU A 178 -11.21 -7.82 -6.79
CA GLU A 178 -9.80 -7.73 -7.17
C GLU A 178 -8.84 -7.85 -5.98
N ILE A 179 -9.34 -7.73 -4.75
CA ILE A 179 -8.54 -7.88 -3.54
C ILE A 179 -8.17 -9.35 -3.29
N ASN A 180 -8.99 -10.31 -3.73
CA ASN A 180 -8.79 -11.75 -3.48
C ASN A 180 -8.64 -12.09 -1.98
N TYR A 181 -9.48 -11.48 -1.13
CA TYR A 181 -9.45 -11.70 0.31
C TYR A 181 -9.77 -13.16 0.67
N GLN A 182 -8.87 -13.81 1.43
CA GLN A 182 -9.07 -15.15 1.96
C GLN A 182 -9.58 -15.07 3.40
N THR A 183 -10.67 -15.77 3.68
CA THR A 183 -11.29 -15.80 5.01
C THR A 183 -10.69 -16.92 5.86
N THR A 184 -10.76 -16.80 7.19
CA THR A 184 -10.33 -17.87 8.11
C THR A 184 -11.13 -19.17 7.97
N ALA A 185 -12.36 -19.11 7.43
CA ALA A 185 -13.14 -20.30 7.12
C ALA A 185 -12.52 -21.15 6.00
N MET A 186 -11.80 -20.51 5.07
CA MET A 186 -11.11 -21.19 3.96
C MET A 186 -9.86 -21.96 4.43
N THR A 187 -9.31 -21.61 5.59
CA THR A 187 -8.14 -22.26 6.18
C THR A 187 -8.47 -23.12 7.40
N GLN A 188 -9.76 -23.40 7.61
CA GLN A 188 -10.22 -24.20 8.73
C GLN A 188 -9.66 -25.64 8.66
N GLY A 189 -9.09 -26.10 9.76
CA GLY A 189 -8.52 -27.45 9.88
C GLY A 189 -7.06 -27.56 9.42
N LEU A 190 -6.47 -26.51 8.84
CA LEU A 190 -5.07 -26.50 8.47
C LEU A 190 -4.15 -26.41 9.71
N PRO A 191 -2.92 -26.96 9.63
CA PRO A 191 -1.88 -26.79 10.63
C PRO A 191 -1.67 -25.31 10.99
N LYS A 192 -1.55 -25.04 12.29
CA LYS A 192 -1.38 -23.68 12.83
C LYS A 192 0.08 -23.39 13.19
N VAL A 193 0.48 -22.14 13.01
CA VAL A 193 1.82 -21.65 13.38
C VAL A 193 1.71 -20.31 14.11
N ASN A 194 2.50 -20.15 15.16
CA ASN A 194 2.60 -18.88 15.88
C ASN A 194 3.55 -17.92 15.14
N LEU A 195 3.04 -16.75 14.77
CA LEU A 195 3.77 -15.69 14.06
C LEU A 195 4.28 -14.58 14.98
N GLY A 196 4.04 -14.69 16.29
CA GLY A 196 4.34 -13.65 17.28
C GLY A 196 3.16 -12.69 17.47
N TYR A 197 3.25 -11.82 18.48
CA TYR A 197 2.25 -10.75 18.75
C TYR A 197 0.79 -11.23 18.90
N GLY A 198 0.58 -12.50 19.25
CA GLY A 198 -0.75 -13.11 19.34
C GLY A 198 -1.35 -13.48 17.97
N ILE A 199 -0.60 -13.33 16.89
CA ILE A 199 -1.02 -13.69 15.53
C ILE A 199 -0.72 -15.17 15.26
N ILE A 200 -1.74 -15.87 14.79
CA ILE A 200 -1.67 -17.28 14.38
C ILE A 200 -1.94 -17.38 12.89
N GLY A 201 -1.01 -17.97 12.16
CA GLY A 201 -1.19 -18.33 10.76
C GLY A 201 -1.55 -19.80 10.59
N THR A 202 -2.01 -20.14 9.40
CA THR A 202 -2.27 -21.50 8.94
C THR A 202 -1.38 -21.83 7.76
N ILE A 203 -0.85 -23.05 7.71
CA ILE A 203 0.01 -23.51 6.62
C ILE A 203 -0.71 -24.60 5.83
N ASP A 204 -0.82 -24.40 4.52
CA ASP A 204 -1.17 -25.43 3.54
C ASP A 204 0.09 -25.89 2.81
N SER A 205 0.20 -27.19 2.52
CA SER A 205 1.34 -27.78 1.84
C SER A 205 0.87 -28.88 0.91
N GLY A 206 1.13 -28.72 -0.39
CA GLY A 206 0.66 -29.64 -1.41
C GLY A 206 1.25 -29.31 -2.78
N ALA A 207 1.33 -30.32 -3.66
CA ALA A 207 1.79 -30.17 -5.05
C ALA A 207 3.14 -29.42 -5.22
N GLY A 208 4.07 -29.58 -4.28
CA GLY A 208 5.37 -28.92 -4.32
C GLY A 208 5.39 -27.46 -3.85
N GLN A 209 4.28 -26.97 -3.28
CA GLN A 209 4.10 -25.60 -2.80
C GLN A 209 3.79 -25.58 -1.31
N LYS A 210 4.12 -24.49 -0.62
CA LYS A 210 3.62 -24.16 0.71
C LYS A 210 3.03 -22.76 0.71
N TYR A 211 1.88 -22.60 1.34
CA TYR A 211 1.22 -21.32 1.54
C TYR A 211 0.97 -21.11 3.02
N LEU A 212 1.51 -20.03 3.58
CA LEU A 212 1.19 -19.60 4.93
C LEU A 212 0.26 -18.40 4.85
N HIS A 213 -0.90 -18.50 5.48
CA HIS A 213 -1.92 -17.46 5.47
C HIS A 213 -2.30 -17.01 6.88
N TRP A 214 -2.62 -15.73 7.04
CA TRP A 214 -3.25 -15.19 8.24
C TRP A 214 -4.12 -13.97 7.90
N ASN A 215 -5.01 -13.61 8.82
CA ASN A 215 -5.80 -12.39 8.74
C ASN A 215 -5.43 -11.44 9.87
N GLU A 216 -5.42 -10.14 9.57
CA GLU A 216 -5.22 -9.07 10.55
C GLU A 216 -6.23 -7.95 10.26
N GLY A 217 -7.27 -7.83 11.09
CA GLY A 217 -8.38 -6.92 10.83
C GLY A 217 -9.03 -7.17 9.45
N ARG A 218 -9.00 -6.17 8.57
CA ARG A 218 -9.53 -6.24 7.19
C ARG A 218 -8.52 -6.76 6.17
N TRP A 219 -7.33 -7.19 6.61
CA TRP A 219 -6.28 -7.69 5.75
C TRP A 219 -6.24 -9.23 5.72
N SER A 220 -5.99 -9.77 4.53
CA SER A 220 -5.69 -11.18 4.27
C SER A 220 -4.27 -11.28 3.72
N LEU A 221 -3.37 -11.91 4.46
CA LEU A 221 -1.94 -11.88 4.20
C LEU A 221 -1.43 -13.29 3.93
N GLY A 222 -0.57 -13.45 2.93
CA GLY A 222 -0.07 -14.75 2.50
C GLY A 222 1.40 -14.73 2.13
N VAL A 223 2.16 -15.73 2.59
CA VAL A 223 3.52 -16.03 2.12
C VAL A 223 3.51 -17.32 1.31
N HIS A 224 3.99 -17.23 0.08
CA HIS A 224 4.27 -18.35 -0.78
C HIS A 224 5.71 -18.84 -0.62
N ALA A 225 5.89 -20.16 -0.62
CA ALA A 225 7.18 -20.83 -0.61
C ALA A 225 7.16 -22.07 -1.50
N MET A 226 8.29 -22.38 -2.12
CA MET A 226 8.47 -23.58 -2.93
C MET A 226 8.87 -24.76 -2.04
N ALA A 227 7.95 -25.69 -1.79
CA ALA A 227 8.25 -26.89 -1.00
C ALA A 227 9.34 -27.76 -1.67
N VAL A 228 9.38 -27.77 -3.00
CA VAL A 228 10.40 -28.47 -3.80
C VAL A 228 11.83 -27.95 -3.60
N ASN A 229 11.97 -26.73 -3.07
CA ASN A 229 13.24 -26.10 -2.75
C ASN A 229 13.50 -26.11 -1.22
N ASP A 230 12.72 -26.88 -0.46
CA ASP A 230 12.74 -26.89 1.01
C ASP A 230 12.54 -25.50 1.65
N GLU A 231 11.86 -24.58 0.95
CA GLU A 231 11.59 -23.25 1.48
C GLU A 231 10.57 -23.32 2.64
N ASP A 232 10.78 -22.44 3.63
CA ASP A 232 9.91 -22.25 4.79
C ASP A 232 9.30 -20.84 4.78
N PRO A 233 7.97 -20.69 4.70
CA PRO A 233 7.32 -19.37 4.71
C PRO A 233 7.30 -18.69 6.10
N VAL A 234 7.57 -19.42 7.19
CA VAL A 234 7.39 -18.92 8.57
C VAL A 234 8.29 -17.73 8.90
N PRO A 235 9.60 -17.71 8.58
CA PRO A 235 10.46 -16.56 8.87
C PRO A 235 10.00 -15.28 8.16
N THR A 236 9.60 -15.38 6.89
CA THR A 236 9.07 -14.26 6.11
C THR A 236 7.75 -13.75 6.71
N ALA A 237 6.84 -14.65 7.08
CA ALA A 237 5.56 -14.25 7.69
C ALA A 237 5.77 -13.51 9.02
N ARG A 238 6.65 -14.04 9.88
CA ARG A 238 7.04 -13.35 11.13
C ARG A 238 7.65 -11.98 10.87
N LYS A 239 8.45 -11.84 9.81
CA LYS A 239 9.04 -10.56 9.43
C LYS A 239 7.97 -9.54 9.01
N VAL A 240 6.97 -9.99 8.24
CA VAL A 240 5.84 -9.15 7.85
C VAL A 240 5.05 -8.72 9.09
N VAL A 241 4.68 -9.65 9.98
CA VAL A 241 3.99 -9.32 11.25
C VAL A 241 4.78 -8.30 12.05
N GLU A 242 6.10 -8.50 12.23
CA GLU A 242 6.97 -7.54 12.95
C GLU A 242 6.96 -6.13 12.33
N LEU A 243 6.89 -6.04 10.99
CA LEU A 243 6.80 -4.75 10.30
C LEU A 243 5.44 -4.10 10.52
N LEU A 244 4.35 -4.87 10.46
CA LEU A 244 2.98 -4.36 10.61
C LEU A 244 2.69 -3.86 12.04
N GLU A 245 3.30 -4.47 13.06
CA GLU A 245 3.26 -3.98 14.45
C GLU A 245 3.89 -2.60 14.62
N ARG A 246 4.80 -2.22 13.72
CA ARG A 246 5.48 -0.91 13.74
C ARG A 246 4.86 0.10 12.77
N TYR A 247 4.27 -0.37 11.68
CA TYR A 247 3.81 0.43 10.55
C TYR A 247 2.39 0.01 10.15
N TYR A 248 1.41 0.76 10.61
CA TYR A 248 -0.01 0.49 10.32
C TYR A 248 -0.33 0.75 8.85
N LEU A 249 -0.88 -0.26 8.19
CA LEU A 249 -1.38 -0.10 6.82
C LEU A 249 -2.62 0.80 6.78
N PRO A 250 -2.93 1.41 5.62
CA PRO A 250 -4.19 2.10 5.42
C PRO A 250 -5.36 1.18 5.75
N THR A 251 -6.44 1.73 6.32
CA THR A 251 -7.65 0.96 6.60
C THR A 251 -8.43 0.78 5.29
N PRO A 252 -8.60 -0.45 4.78
CA PRO A 252 -9.42 -0.69 3.60
C PRO A 252 -10.90 -0.47 3.92
N ASP A 253 -11.70 -0.05 2.94
CA ASP A 253 -13.14 0.12 3.14
C ASP A 253 -13.86 -1.20 3.43
N LYS A 254 -13.51 -2.26 2.70
CA LYS A 254 -13.91 -3.64 3.02
C LYS A 254 -12.72 -4.52 3.30
N TYR A 255 -11.86 -4.71 2.30
CA TYR A 255 -10.78 -5.69 2.36
C TYR A 255 -9.47 -5.16 1.78
N GLY A 256 -8.38 -5.66 2.34
CA GLY A 256 -7.04 -5.58 1.78
C GLY A 256 -6.39 -6.96 1.71
N SER A 257 -5.37 -7.11 0.87
CA SER A 257 -4.59 -8.32 0.76
C SER A 257 -3.10 -8.04 0.62
N GLY A 258 -2.29 -8.96 1.11
CA GLY A 258 -0.84 -8.95 0.98
C GLY A 258 -0.34 -10.27 0.45
N SER A 259 0.49 -10.22 -0.58
CA SER A 259 1.12 -11.39 -1.19
C SER A 259 2.62 -11.23 -1.10
N PHE A 260 3.27 -12.23 -0.51
CA PHE A 260 4.71 -12.25 -0.28
C PHE A 260 5.28 -13.60 -0.68
N SER A 261 6.60 -13.66 -0.87
CA SER A 261 7.30 -14.90 -1.22
C SER A 261 8.61 -15.01 -0.42
N VAL A 262 9.13 -16.22 -0.23
CA VAL A 262 10.42 -16.44 0.46
C VAL A 262 11.57 -16.00 -0.44
N ALA A 263 12.26 -14.91 -0.07
CA ALA A 263 13.17 -14.10 -0.89
C ALA A 263 14.46 -14.78 -1.44
N SER A 264 14.40 -15.98 -2.01
CA SER A 264 15.59 -16.76 -2.37
C SER A 264 15.55 -17.50 -3.71
N SER A 265 14.47 -17.43 -4.50
CA SER A 265 14.44 -18.05 -5.84
C SER A 265 14.13 -17.07 -6.97
N SER A 266 14.84 -17.23 -8.08
CA SER A 266 14.59 -16.52 -9.34
C SER A 266 13.18 -16.82 -9.84
N GLY A 267 12.45 -15.78 -10.27
CA GLY A 267 11.09 -15.92 -10.80
C GLY A 267 9.96 -15.78 -9.78
N GLN A 268 10.26 -15.44 -8.52
CA GLN A 268 9.22 -15.10 -7.54
C GLN A 268 8.57 -13.74 -7.80
N GLN A 269 7.29 -13.63 -7.45
CA GLN A 269 6.53 -12.39 -7.52
C GLN A 269 7.03 -11.40 -6.46
N ALA A 270 7.17 -10.14 -6.85
CA ALA A 270 7.51 -9.08 -5.92
C ALA A 270 6.43 -8.94 -4.84
N PRO A 271 6.82 -8.68 -3.58
CA PRO A 271 5.86 -8.52 -2.51
C PRO A 271 4.93 -7.35 -2.80
N THR A 272 3.64 -7.57 -2.57
CA THR A 272 2.57 -6.66 -2.99
C THR A 272 1.54 -6.50 -1.88
N LEU A 273 1.06 -5.26 -1.69
CA LEU A 273 -0.10 -4.93 -0.86
C LEU A 273 -1.19 -4.31 -1.75
N LYS A 274 -2.43 -4.76 -1.58
CA LYS A 274 -3.61 -4.23 -2.29
C LYS A 274 -4.72 -3.89 -1.31
N TRP A 275 -5.41 -2.77 -1.52
CA TRP A 275 -6.57 -2.44 -0.70
C TRP A 275 -7.61 -1.63 -1.47
N GLN A 276 -8.86 -1.84 -1.07
CA GLN A 276 -10.01 -1.15 -1.63
C GLN A 276 -10.29 0.17 -0.89
N ALA A 277 -10.61 1.22 -1.64
CA ALA A 277 -11.35 2.39 -1.17
C ALA A 277 -12.46 2.74 -2.18
N GLY A 278 -13.72 2.59 -1.77
CA GLY A 278 -14.90 2.66 -2.64
C GLY A 278 -14.76 1.70 -3.83
N ASN A 279 -14.93 2.23 -5.03
CA ASN A 279 -14.75 1.52 -6.28
C ASN A 279 -13.30 1.55 -6.81
N SER A 280 -12.33 2.00 -6.00
CA SER A 280 -10.92 2.02 -6.37
C SER A 280 -10.13 0.92 -5.66
N VAL A 281 -9.16 0.35 -6.37
CA VAL A 281 -8.13 -0.53 -5.78
C VAL A 281 -6.79 0.17 -5.90
N TYR A 282 -6.13 0.30 -4.76
CA TYR A 282 -4.73 0.71 -4.69
C TYR A 282 -3.86 -0.53 -4.58
N SER A 283 -2.72 -0.53 -5.27
CA SER A 283 -1.70 -1.57 -5.17
C SER A 283 -0.33 -0.93 -4.97
N LEU A 284 0.47 -1.46 -4.06
CA LEU A 284 1.88 -1.15 -3.96
C LEU A 284 2.67 -2.44 -4.10
N GLU A 285 3.58 -2.45 -5.06
CA GLU A 285 4.58 -3.50 -5.25
C GLU A 285 5.95 -2.91 -4.91
N ALA A 286 6.82 -3.66 -4.24
CA ALA A 286 8.21 -3.23 -4.03
C ALA A 286 9.17 -4.42 -4.03
N LYS A 287 10.46 -4.16 -4.26
CA LYS A 287 11.51 -5.19 -4.21
C LYS A 287 11.81 -5.72 -2.80
N ASP A 288 11.52 -4.92 -1.77
CA ASP A 288 11.87 -5.21 -0.39
C ASP A 288 10.64 -5.05 0.52
N LEU A 289 10.48 -5.99 1.48
CA LEU A 289 9.34 -6.00 2.41
C LEU A 289 9.29 -4.78 3.32
N THR A 290 10.44 -4.30 3.78
CA THR A 290 10.52 -3.13 4.65
C THR A 290 10.13 -1.87 3.87
N VAL A 291 10.62 -1.74 2.64
CA VAL A 291 10.22 -0.65 1.73
C VAL A 291 8.72 -0.68 1.47
N LEU A 292 8.18 -1.85 1.10
CA LEU A 292 6.75 -2.04 0.82
C LEU A 292 5.87 -1.56 1.98
N VAL A 293 6.09 -2.11 3.18
CA VAL A 293 5.26 -1.81 4.35
C VAL A 293 5.40 -0.36 4.78
N ARG A 294 6.63 0.19 4.79
CA ARG A 294 6.86 1.60 5.15
C ARG A 294 6.17 2.54 4.19
N MET A 295 6.32 2.35 2.89
CA MET A 295 5.66 3.19 1.88
C MET A 295 4.14 3.11 2.03
N ALA A 296 3.58 1.90 2.07
CA ALA A 296 2.13 1.67 2.20
C ALA A 296 1.55 2.35 3.45
N SER A 297 2.24 2.25 4.60
CA SER A 297 1.79 2.85 5.87
C SER A 297 1.69 4.39 5.86
N THR A 298 2.23 5.04 4.83
CA THR A 298 2.23 6.50 4.71
C THR A 298 1.33 7.04 3.61
N VAL A 299 0.54 6.16 2.98
CA VAL A 299 -0.41 6.55 1.94
C VAL A 299 -1.57 7.34 2.55
N LYS A 300 -1.70 8.59 2.12
CA LYS A 300 -2.75 9.55 2.54
C LYS A 300 -2.88 10.69 1.53
#